data_AF-A0A961PLJ4-F1
#
_entry.id   AF-A0A961PLJ4-F1
#
_cell.length_a   1.000
_cell.length_b   1.000
_cell.length_c   1.000
_cell.angle_alpha   90.00
_cell.angle_beta   90.00
_cell.angle_gamma   90.00
#
_symmetry.space_group_name_H-M   'P 1'
#
loop_
_entity.id
_entity.type
_entity.pdbx_description
1 polymer ?
#
loop_
_entity_poly.entity_id
_entity_poly.type
_entity_poly.pdbx_seq_one_letter_code
_entity_poly.pdbx_strand_id
1 'polypeptide(L)' 'MVQLTLPKNSKIRTGKTWPKPEGAKNTRTFRIYRWSPDDGENPRVDTYFVDMDTCGPMVLDA' A
#
# COMPACT_ATOMS: atom_id res chain seq x y z
N MET A 1 -20.99 27.62 1.16
CA MET A 1 -20.79 26.17 1.31
C MET A 1 -19.29 25.93 1.29
N VAL A 2 -18.68 25.49 2.40
CA VAL A 2 -17.22 25.23 2.47
C VAL A 2 -16.96 23.82 1.99
N GLN A 3 -16.05 23.66 1.03
CA GLN A 3 -15.59 22.35 0.57
C GLN A 3 -14.39 21.94 1.42
N LEU A 4 -14.60 21.06 2.40
CA LEU A 4 -13.54 20.41 3.17
C LEU A 4 -12.86 19.37 2.27
N THR A 5 -12.04 19.85 1.32
CA THR A 5 -11.24 18.98 0.46
C THR A 5 -9.79 19.01 0.91
N LEU A 6 -9.15 17.85 0.84
CA LEU A 6 -7.71 17.78 1.09
C LEU A 6 -6.96 18.69 0.10
N PRO A 7 -5.91 19.38 0.58
CA PRO A 7 -5.00 20.12 -0.29
C PRO A 7 -4.52 19.26 -1.46
N LYS A 8 -4.21 19.88 -2.60
CA LYS A 8 -3.80 19.16 -3.83
C LYS A 8 -2.70 18.13 -3.57
N ASN A 9 -1.76 18.43 -2.68
CA ASN A 9 -0.58 17.60 -2.37
C ASN A 9 -0.86 16.51 -1.31
N SER A 10 -2.03 16.52 -0.68
CA SER A 10 -2.40 15.58 0.39
C SER A 10 -3.44 14.54 -0.05
N LYS A 11 -3.79 14.53 -1.35
CA LYS A 11 -4.72 13.55 -1.92
C LYS A 11 -3.99 12.24 -2.20
N ILE A 12 -4.46 11.16 -1.58
CA ILE A 12 -3.93 9.81 -1.78
C ILE A 12 -4.19 9.36 -3.22
N ARG A 13 -3.15 8.86 -3.89
CA ARG A 13 -3.21 8.28 -5.24
C ARG A 13 -3.11 6.75 -5.19
N THR A 14 -3.56 6.10 -6.26
CA THR A 14 -3.27 4.68 -6.46
C THR A 14 -1.78 4.53 -6.76
N GLY A 15 -1.10 3.72 -5.96
CA GLY A 15 0.32 3.43 -6.11
C GLY A 15 0.59 2.20 -6.96
N LYS A 16 1.74 1.58 -6.74
CA LYS A 16 2.19 0.39 -7.47
C LYS A 16 1.49 -0.86 -6.96
N THR A 17 1.06 -1.72 -7.88
CA THR A 17 0.64 -3.09 -7.57
C THR A 17 1.80 -4.03 -7.87
N TRP A 18 2.27 -4.73 -6.85
CA TRP A 18 3.34 -5.73 -6.97
C TRP A 18 2.77 -7.07 -7.43
N PRO A 19 3.57 -7.91 -8.10
CA PRO A 19 3.10 -9.21 -8.59
C PRO A 19 2.67 -10.12 -7.43
N LYS A 20 1.69 -10.98 -7.70
CA LYS A 20 1.28 -12.02 -6.76
C LYS A 20 2.31 -13.15 -6.75
N PRO A 21 2.63 -13.74 -5.58
CA PRO A 21 3.45 -14.95 -5.54
C PRO A 21 2.72 -16.08 -6.29
N GLU A 22 3.45 -16.76 -7.19
CA GLU A 22 2.90 -17.88 -7.95
C GLU A 22 2.78 -19.11 -7.05
N GLY A 23 1.65 -19.82 -7.12
CA GLY A 23 1.42 -21.05 -6.35
C GLY A 23 1.01 -20.86 -4.88
N ALA A 24 1.00 -19.63 -4.36
CA ALA A 24 0.55 -19.33 -3.01
C ALA A 24 -0.97 -19.54 -2.86
N LYS A 25 -1.36 -20.41 -1.94
CA LYS A 25 -2.79 -20.68 -1.66
C LYS A 25 -3.35 -19.72 -0.60
N ASN A 26 -2.50 -19.32 0.34
CA ASN A 26 -2.85 -18.44 1.45
C ASN A 26 -2.31 -17.03 1.22
N THR A 27 -2.76 -16.38 0.15
CA THR A 27 -2.29 -15.02 -0.18
C THR A 27 -3.09 -13.96 0.58
N ARG A 28 -2.40 -13.04 1.25
CA ARG A 28 -2.99 -11.84 1.86
C ARG A 28 -2.56 -10.58 1.11
N THR A 29 -3.49 -9.66 0.94
CA THR A 29 -3.25 -8.37 0.28
C THR A 29 -2.95 -7.30 1.31
N PHE A 30 -1.80 -6.64 1.18
CA PHE A 30 -1.38 -5.53 2.02
C PHE A 30 -1.44 -4.23 1.22
N ARG A 31 -2.18 -3.25 1.73
CA ARG A 31 -2.30 -1.91 1.14
C ARG A 31 -1.44 -0.96 1.98
N ILE A 32 -0.27 -0.62 1.49
CA ILE A 32 0.75 0.14 2.23
C ILE A 32 0.74 1.59 1.76
N TYR A 33 0.49 2.50 2.70
CA TYR A 33 0.65 3.93 2.48
C TYR A 33 2.13 4.27 2.30
N ARG A 34 2.47 4.97 1.23
CA ARG A 34 3.82 5.40 0.89
C ARG A 34 3.80 6.89 0.63
N TRP A 35 4.70 7.59 1.29
CA TRP A 35 4.94 9.00 1.07
C TRP A 35 6.41 9.29 1.38
N SER A 36 7.05 10.09 0.53
CA SER A 36 8.40 10.58 0.76
C SER A 36 8.34 12.11 0.82
N PRO A 37 9.03 12.75 1.79
CA PRO A 37 9.17 14.20 1.78
C PRO A 37 10.09 14.70 0.64
N ASP A 38 10.92 13.81 0.09
CA ASP A 38 12.02 14.20 -0.82
C ASP A 38 11.61 14.25 -2.31
N ASP A 39 10.56 13.54 -2.71
CA ASP A 39 10.14 13.44 -4.12
C ASP A 39 9.08 14.50 -4.52
N GLY A 40 8.55 15.24 -3.54
CA GLY A 40 7.49 16.23 -3.75
C GLY A 40 6.17 15.61 -4.26
N GLU A 41 6.03 14.28 -4.19
CA GLU A 41 4.84 13.59 -4.67
C GLU A 41 3.72 13.57 -3.63
N ASN A 42 2.50 13.40 -4.13
CA ASN A 42 1.38 13.05 -3.28
C ASN A 42 1.59 11.66 -2.65
N PRO A 43 1.02 11.43 -1.46
CA PRO A 43 1.00 10.09 -0.92
C PRO A 43 0.26 9.11 -1.85
N ARG A 44 0.70 7.86 -1.82
CA ARG A 44 0.11 6.78 -2.61
C ARG A 44 -0.12 5.55 -1.75
N VAL A 45 -0.98 4.65 -2.23
CA VAL A 45 -1.18 3.33 -1.62
C VAL A 45 -0.71 2.27 -2.59
N ASP A 46 0.37 1.60 -2.24
CA ASP A 46 0.91 0.45 -2.97
C ASP A 46 0.22 -0.84 -2.49
N THR A 47 0.10 -1.83 -3.38
CA THR A 47 -0.53 -3.12 -3.09
C THR A 47 0.51 -4.23 -3.19
N TYR A 48 0.66 -4.99 -2.11
CA TYR A 48 1.55 -6.14 -2.01
C TYR A 48 0.74 -7.40 -1.74
N PHE A 49 1.26 -8.53 -2.22
CA PHE A 49 0.67 -9.84 -1.99
C PHE A 49 1.70 -10.71 -1.31
N VAL A 50 1.36 -11.22 -0.13
CA VAL A 50 2.27 -12.03 0.69
C VAL A 50 1.64 -13.40 0.89
N ASP A 51 2.44 -14.45 0.75
CA ASP A 51 2.05 -15.81 1.09
C ASP A 51 2.17 -16.01 2.60
N MET A 52 1.02 -16.10 3.28
CA MET A 52 0.94 -16.23 4.72
C MET A 52 1.44 -17.59 5.22
N ASP A 53 1.58 -18.59 4.35
CA ASP A 53 2.17 -19.90 4.73
C ASP A 53 3.70 -19.79 4.91
N THR A 54 4.31 -18.74 4.36
CA THR A 54 5.74 -18.43 4.49
C THR A 54 6.04 -17.26 5.43
N CYS A 55 5.01 -16.70 6.06
CA CYS A 55 5.08 -15.52 6.90
C CYS A 55 4.70 -15.85 8.35
N GLY A 56 5.30 -15.15 9.31
CA GLY A 56 4.89 -15.24 10.71
C GLY A 56 3.46 -14.71 10.93
N PRO A 57 2.87 -14.96 12.10
CA PRO A 57 1.46 -14.63 12.37
C PRO A 57 1.20 -13.12 12.50
N MET A 58 2.23 -12.29 12.65
CA MET A 58 2.10 -10.86 12.92
C MET A 58 2.28 -10.03 11.65
N VAL A 59 1.68 -8.83 11.64
CA VAL A 59 1.76 -7.90 10.50
C VAL A 59 3.19 -7.43 10.22
N LEU A 60 4.06 -7.41 11.23
CA LEU A 60 5.47 -7.02 11.08
C LEU A 60 6.33 -8.14 10.46
N ASP A 61 5.85 -9.39 10.48
CA ASP A 61 6.55 -10.52 9.87
C ASP A 61 6.41 -10.54 8.34
N ALA A 62 5.49 -9.73 7.79
CA ALA A 62 5.05 -9.71 6.40
C ALA A 62 5.81 -8.70 5.52
#